data_AF-A0A6P9AV68-F1
#
_entry.id   AF-A0A6P9AV68-F1
#
_cell.length_a   1.000
_cell.length_b   1.000
_cell.length_c   1.000
_cell.angle_alpha   90.00
_cell.angle_beta   90.00
_cell.angle_gamma   90.00
#
_symmetry.space_group_name_H-M   'P 1'
#
loop_
_entity.id
_entity.type
_entity.pdbx_description
1 polymer ?
#
loop_
_entity_poly.entity_id
_entity_poly.type
_entity_poly.pdbx_seq_one_letter_code
_entity_poly.pdbx_strand_id
1 'polypeptide(L)'
;MLSFQVQYRQLFQMVIVLGMSGTLLIGFQVSVITYPSQDIKSFINETWLQRYGVSLPPDRLAVLWSFIISIYCLGGLLGCLWSGSLAVRYGKKKTLICSNFIIIVGALLIGSSKMARSFEIILMGRFLYGISAGLCLNIHGPYLGEISPKKFRGLATTTAAIFFSLGKALGQILGLRDLLGTEALWPLLLALCGFPALLQLLLLPFFPESPLYFLIQRKDADACRK
;
A
#
# COMPACT_ATOMS: atom_id res chain seq x y z
N MET A 1 0.49 21.44 31.02
CA MET A 1 -0.79 21.38 30.27
C MET A 1 -0.58 21.59 28.76
N LEU A 2 0.21 22.59 28.33
CA LEU A 2 0.61 22.80 26.93
C LEU A 2 1.37 21.62 26.30
N SER A 3 2.33 21.01 27.01
CA SER A 3 3.09 19.83 26.53
C SER A 3 2.17 18.63 26.22
N PHE A 4 1.14 18.39 27.04
CA PHE A 4 0.15 17.32 26.81
C PHE A 4 -0.72 17.55 25.58
N GLN A 5 -1.17 18.79 25.32
CA GLN A 5 -1.94 19.12 24.12
C GLN A 5 -1.10 19.06 22.84
N VAL A 6 0.15 19.52 22.90
CA VAL A 6 1.09 19.45 21.76
C VAL A 6 1.40 17.99 21.42
N GLN A 7 1.63 17.15 22.43
CA GLN A 7 1.86 15.72 22.24
C GLN A 7 0.65 15.01 21.64
N TYR A 8 -0.58 15.35 22.06
CA TYR A 8 -1.82 14.78 21.50
C TYR A 8 -2.06 15.22 20.04
N ARG A 9 -1.74 16.48 19.71
CA ARG A 9 -1.85 17.02 18.35
C ARG A 9 -0.87 16.34 17.38
N GLN A 10 0.37 16.12 17.82
CA GLN A 10 1.38 15.38 17.04
C GLN A 10 0.99 13.90 16.86
N LEU A 11 0.41 13.30 17.89
CA LEU A 11 -0.12 11.94 17.85
C LEU A 11 -1.21 11.77 16.80
N PHE A 12 -2.16 12.71 16.78
CA PHE A 12 -3.26 12.71 15.83
C PHE A 12 -2.77 12.90 14.38
N GLN A 13 -1.81 13.81 14.18
CA GLN A 13 -1.18 14.01 12.87
C GLN A 13 -0.44 12.75 12.39
N MET A 14 0.26 12.05 13.29
CA MET A 14 0.89 10.78 12.95
C MET A 14 -0.12 9.71 12.55
N VAL A 15 -1.20 9.54 13.33
CA VAL A 15 -2.26 8.55 13.03
C VAL A 15 -2.87 8.82 11.64
N ILE A 16 -3.08 10.08 11.29
CA ILE A 16 -3.59 10.46 9.97
C ILE A 16 -2.56 10.14 8.88
N VAL A 17 -1.31 10.56 9.03
CA VAL A 17 -0.28 10.35 8.00
C VAL A 17 -0.01 8.87 7.77
N LEU A 18 0.04 8.06 8.84
CA LEU A 18 0.18 6.62 8.77
C LEU A 18 -1.08 5.95 8.19
N GLY A 19 -2.26 6.37 8.66
CA GLY A 19 -3.55 5.88 8.16
C GLY A 19 -3.79 6.09 6.67
N MET A 20 -3.47 7.29 6.18
CA MET A 20 -3.62 7.70 4.78
C MET A 20 -2.70 6.95 3.82
N SER A 21 -1.64 6.33 4.33
CA SER A 21 -0.54 5.89 3.49
C SER A 21 -0.21 4.39 3.64
N GLY A 22 -0.58 3.78 4.76
CA GLY A 22 -0.65 2.34 4.90
C GLY A 22 -2.04 1.82 4.51
N THR A 23 -2.96 1.86 5.46
CA THR A 23 -4.26 1.18 5.35
C THR A 23 -5.17 1.71 4.26
N LEU A 24 -5.17 3.01 4.00
CA LEU A 24 -5.93 3.61 2.90
C LEU A 24 -5.41 3.09 1.55
N LEU A 25 -4.09 3.07 1.35
CA LEU A 25 -3.47 2.58 0.12
C LEU A 25 -3.78 1.09 -0.13
N ILE A 26 -3.75 0.27 0.91
CA ILE A 26 -4.13 -1.15 0.82
C ILE A 26 -5.61 -1.29 0.43
N GLY A 27 -6.50 -0.53 1.08
CA GLY A 27 -7.93 -0.52 0.75
C GLY A 27 -8.18 -0.11 -0.70
N PHE A 28 -7.48 0.93 -1.16
CA PHE A 28 -7.55 1.40 -2.54
C PHE A 28 -7.09 0.31 -3.53
N GLN A 29 -5.94 -0.33 -3.30
CA GLN A 29 -5.39 -1.39 -4.17
C GLN A 29 -6.28 -2.63 -4.29
N VAL A 30 -6.98 -2.98 -3.20
CA VAL A 30 -7.94 -4.09 -3.17
C VAL A 30 -9.17 -3.75 -4.01
N SER A 31 -9.66 -2.51 -3.94
CA SER A 31 -10.87 -2.10 -4.63
C SER A 31 -10.64 -1.79 -6.11
N VAL A 32 -9.55 -1.08 -6.42
CA VAL A 32 -9.30 -0.47 -7.73
C VAL A 32 -9.22 -1.49 -8.86
N ILE A 33 -8.74 -2.72 -8.61
CA ILE A 33 -8.57 -3.73 -9.66
C ILE A 33 -9.90 -4.27 -10.22
N THR A 34 -10.98 -4.19 -9.46
CA THR A 34 -12.28 -4.74 -9.86
C THR A 34 -12.89 -3.93 -11.02
N TYR A 35 -12.60 -2.64 -11.07
CA TYR A 35 -13.19 -1.69 -12.02
C TYR A 35 -12.66 -1.85 -13.46
N PRO A 36 -11.34 -1.74 -13.72
CA PRO A 36 -10.77 -1.95 -15.05
C PRO A 36 -10.61 -3.44 -15.37
N SER A 37 -11.36 -4.34 -14.72
CA SER A 37 -11.18 -5.79 -14.90
C SER A 37 -11.48 -6.26 -16.32
N GLN A 38 -12.48 -5.65 -16.97
CA GLN A 38 -12.79 -5.92 -18.38
C GLN A 38 -11.72 -5.33 -19.30
N ASP A 39 -11.27 -4.11 -19.04
CA ASP A 39 -10.26 -3.43 -19.87
C ASP A 39 -8.89 -4.14 -19.79
N ILE A 40 -8.49 -4.61 -18.60
CA ILE A 40 -7.25 -5.38 -18.42
C ILE A 40 -7.36 -6.73 -19.12
N LYS A 41 -8.52 -7.40 -19.07
CA LYS A 41 -8.75 -8.65 -19.80
C LYS A 41 -8.68 -8.44 -21.31
N SER A 42 -9.24 -7.34 -21.82
CA SER A 42 -9.11 -6.94 -23.23
C SER A 42 -7.64 -6.71 -23.60
N PHE A 43 -6.91 -5.96 -22.77
CA PHE A 43 -5.47 -5.72 -22.96
C PHE A 43 -4.64 -7.01 -22.98
N ILE A 44 -4.92 -7.97 -22.11
CA ILE A 44 -4.25 -9.28 -22.11
C ILE A 44 -4.53 -10.03 -23.43
N ASN A 45 -5.78 -10.01 -23.90
CA ASN A 45 -6.14 -10.64 -25.16
C ASN A 45 -5.46 -9.96 -26.37
N GLU A 46 -5.46 -8.63 -26.41
CA GLU A 46 -4.78 -7.85 -27.46
C GLU A 46 -3.27 -8.10 -27.49
N THR A 47 -2.61 -8.07 -26.33
CA THR A 47 -1.16 -8.33 -26.24
C THR A 47 -0.81 -9.76 -26.65
N TRP A 48 -1.67 -10.73 -26.32
CA TRP A 48 -1.48 -12.12 -26.74
C TRP A 48 -1.69 -12.31 -28.25
N LEU A 49 -2.74 -11.69 -28.80
CA LEU A 49 -3.01 -11.70 -30.24
C LEU A 49 -1.85 -11.11 -31.03
N GLN A 50 -1.26 -10.01 -30.56
CA GLN A 50 -0.09 -9.40 -31.20
C GLN A 50 1.17 -10.29 -31.16
N ARG A 51 1.35 -11.09 -30.11
CA ARG A 51 2.53 -11.95 -29.95
C ARG A 51 2.42 -13.29 -30.67
N TYR A 52 1.24 -13.90 -30.64
CA TYR A 52 1.03 -15.28 -31.09
C TYR A 52 0.07 -15.41 -32.28
N GLY A 53 -0.57 -14.32 -32.72
CA GLY A 53 -1.50 -14.31 -33.84
C GLY A 53 -2.84 -15.01 -33.58
N VAL A 54 -3.08 -15.50 -32.36
CA VAL A 54 -4.29 -16.23 -31.96
C VAL A 54 -4.93 -15.54 -30.77
N SER A 55 -6.27 -15.44 -30.75
CA SER A 55 -6.99 -14.90 -29.59
C SER A 55 -7.00 -15.89 -28.43
N LEU A 56 -6.94 -15.38 -27.20
CA LEU A 56 -7.01 -16.21 -26.01
C LEU A 56 -8.44 -16.75 -25.83
N PRO A 57 -8.62 -18.08 -25.71
CA PRO A 57 -9.92 -18.63 -25.32
C PRO A 57 -10.32 -18.13 -23.92
N PRO A 58 -11.63 -17.94 -23.66
CA PRO A 58 -12.13 -17.30 -22.44
C PRO A 58 -11.70 -18.02 -21.16
N ASP A 59 -11.57 -19.35 -21.19
CA ASP A 59 -11.13 -20.15 -20.05
C ASP A 59 -9.69 -19.80 -19.63
N ARG A 60 -8.77 -19.67 -20.60
CA ARG A 60 -7.36 -19.32 -20.32
C ARG A 60 -7.25 -17.88 -19.83
N LEU A 61 -8.06 -16.98 -20.39
CA LEU A 61 -8.11 -15.58 -19.95
C LEU A 61 -8.59 -15.47 -18.49
N ALA A 62 -9.59 -16.26 -18.09
CA ALA A 62 -10.05 -16.33 -16.71
C ALA A 62 -8.98 -16.87 -15.76
N VAL A 63 -8.21 -17.88 -16.16
CA VAL A 63 -7.08 -18.41 -15.38
C VAL A 63 -5.99 -17.34 -15.19
N LEU A 64 -5.59 -16.65 -16.26
CA LEU A 64 -4.60 -15.56 -16.19
C LEU A 64 -5.06 -14.41 -15.29
N TRP A 65 -6.33 -14.01 -15.42
CA TRP A 65 -6.92 -12.99 -14.55
C TRP A 65 -6.91 -13.40 -13.08
N SER A 66 -7.29 -14.65 -12.78
CA SER A 66 -7.27 -15.20 -11.42
C SER A 66 -5.86 -15.26 -10.85
N PHE A 67 -4.87 -15.54 -11.70
CA PHE A 67 -3.46 -15.50 -11.32
C PHE A 67 -2.98 -14.08 -10.96
N ILE A 68 -3.39 -13.07 -11.74
CA ILE A 68 -3.10 -11.65 -11.46
C ILE A 68 -3.70 -11.19 -10.12
N ILE A 69 -4.89 -11.66 -9.78
CA ILE A 69 -5.52 -11.34 -8.49
C ILE A 69 -4.79 -12.05 -7.34
N SER A 70 -4.51 -13.35 -7.49
CA SER A 70 -3.93 -14.17 -6.42
C SER A 70 -2.46 -13.85 -6.11
N ILE A 71 -1.68 -13.37 -7.07
CA ILE A 71 -0.27 -13.02 -6.82
C ILE A 71 -0.11 -11.88 -5.81
N TYR A 72 -1.10 -10.99 -5.70
CA TYR A 72 -1.14 -9.96 -4.67
C TYR A 72 -1.17 -10.58 -3.27
N CYS A 73 -1.95 -11.64 -3.06
CA CYS A 73 -2.01 -12.36 -1.79
C CYS A 73 -0.69 -13.09 -1.49
N LEU A 74 -0.04 -13.67 -2.51
CA LEU A 74 1.28 -14.30 -2.37
C LEU A 74 2.35 -13.28 -1.96
N GLY A 75 2.35 -12.10 -2.59
CA GLY A 75 3.21 -10.98 -2.18
C GLY A 75 2.94 -10.57 -0.73
N GLY A 76 1.67 -10.47 -0.35
CA GLY A 76 1.25 -10.18 1.03
C GLY A 76 1.79 -11.18 2.05
N LEU A 77 1.73 -12.47 1.76
CA LEU A 77 2.28 -13.52 2.61
C LEU A 77 3.79 -13.33 2.85
N LEU A 78 4.55 -13.11 1.78
CA LEU A 78 6.00 -12.86 1.89
C LEU A 78 6.30 -11.56 2.64
N GLY A 79 5.53 -10.50 2.39
CA GLY A 79 5.63 -9.24 3.12
C GLY A 79 5.40 -9.42 4.63
N CYS A 80 4.40 -10.21 5.02
CA CYS A 80 4.16 -10.55 6.42
C CYS A 80 5.34 -11.29 7.05
N LEU A 81 5.87 -12.32 6.39
CA LEU A 81 7.01 -13.11 6.88
C LEU A 81 8.27 -12.25 7.09
N TRP A 82 8.57 -11.34 6.15
CA TRP A 82 9.72 -10.46 6.28
C TRP A 82 9.52 -9.28 7.23
N SER A 83 8.28 -8.87 7.47
CA SER A 83 7.97 -7.68 8.29
C SER A 83 8.59 -7.72 9.69
N GLY A 84 8.53 -8.85 10.38
CA GLY A 84 9.08 -9.00 11.72
C GLY A 84 10.60 -8.86 11.74
N SER A 85 11.28 -9.53 10.81
CA SER A 85 12.75 -9.48 10.69
C SER A 85 13.24 -8.06 10.32
N LEU A 86 12.56 -7.40 9.39
CA LEU A 86 12.91 -6.02 9.00
C LEU A 86 12.63 -5.02 10.12
N ALA A 87 11.51 -5.15 10.82
CA ALA A 87 11.14 -4.27 11.92
C ALA A 87 12.15 -4.35 13.08
N VAL A 88 12.64 -5.55 13.40
CA VAL A 88 13.68 -5.76 14.42
C VAL A 88 15.03 -5.23 13.94
N ARG A 89 15.44 -5.50 12.69
CA ARG A 89 16.80 -5.14 12.23
C ARG A 89 16.97 -3.67 11.89
N TYR A 90 15.98 -3.06 11.24
CA TYR A 90 16.07 -1.70 10.70
C TYR A 90 15.17 -0.68 11.42
N GLY A 91 14.29 -1.15 12.30
CA GLY A 91 13.28 -0.31 12.94
C GLY A 91 12.05 -0.07 12.05
N LYS A 92 10.96 0.33 12.68
CA LYS A 92 9.63 0.47 12.04
C LYS A 92 9.60 1.59 10.99
N LYS A 93 10.27 2.72 11.26
CA LYS A 93 10.32 3.88 10.33
C LYS A 93 11.00 3.52 9.02
N LYS A 94 12.19 2.90 9.07
CA LYS A 94 12.92 2.49 7.86
C LYS A 94 12.17 1.42 7.06
N THR A 95 11.47 0.53 7.76
CA THR A 95 10.65 -0.49 7.09
C THR A 95 9.46 0.15 6.35
N LEU A 96 8.81 1.17 6.93
CA LEU A 96 7.77 1.96 6.25
C LEU A 96 8.32 2.73 5.02
N ILE A 97 9.52 3.32 5.12
CA ILE A 97 10.20 3.96 3.97
C ILE A 97 10.44 2.95 2.85
N CYS A 98 10.96 1.76 3.18
CA CYS A 98 11.18 0.69 2.22
C CYS A 98 9.88 0.25 1.55
N SER A 99 8.80 0.11 2.32
CA SER A 99 7.47 -0.22 1.79
C SER A 99 6.98 0.82 0.77
N ASN A 100 7.15 2.11 1.06
CA ASN A 100 6.79 3.18 0.13
C ASN A 100 7.59 3.14 -1.16
N PHE A 101 8.89 2.85 -1.08
CA PHE A 101 9.73 2.68 -2.26
C PHE A 101 9.22 1.53 -3.13
N ILE A 102 8.84 0.39 -2.52
CA ILE A 102 8.25 -0.76 -3.23
C ILE A 102 6.95 -0.36 -3.94
N ILE A 103 6.09 0.44 -3.30
CA ILE A 103 4.85 0.96 -3.93
C ILE A 103 5.20 1.84 -5.13
N ILE A 104 6.15 2.76 -5.01
CA ILE A 104 6.53 3.66 -6.11
C ILE A 104 7.04 2.84 -7.30
N VAL A 105 7.90 1.85 -7.06
CA VAL A 105 8.39 0.95 -8.13
C VAL A 105 7.23 0.17 -8.76
N GLY A 106 6.31 -0.37 -7.95
CA GLY A 106 5.12 -1.06 -8.45
C GLY A 106 4.21 -0.16 -9.30
N ALA A 107 4.06 1.11 -8.90
CA ALA A 107 3.29 2.12 -9.61
C ALA A 107 3.91 2.47 -10.96
N LEU A 108 5.24 2.64 -11.01
CA LEU A 108 5.96 2.89 -12.25
C LEU A 108 5.87 1.70 -13.21
N LEU A 109 6.01 0.48 -12.70
CA LEU A 109 5.86 -0.73 -13.50
C LEU A 109 4.47 -0.80 -14.13
N ILE A 110 3.40 -0.70 -13.33
CA ILE A 110 2.03 -0.76 -13.86
C ILE A 110 1.73 0.43 -14.76
N GLY A 111 2.19 1.63 -14.44
CA GLY A 111 2.03 2.80 -15.31
C GLY A 111 2.68 2.61 -16.68
N SER A 112 3.83 1.92 -16.72
CA SER A 112 4.55 1.61 -17.97
C SER A 112 4.00 0.40 -18.74
N SER A 113 3.05 -0.36 -18.19
CA SER A 113 2.60 -1.63 -18.78
C SER A 113 2.01 -1.47 -20.18
N LYS A 114 1.30 -0.35 -20.44
CA LYS A 114 0.71 -0.06 -21.73
C LYS A 114 1.76 0.27 -22.79
N MET A 115 2.83 0.96 -22.40
CA MET A 115 3.95 1.29 -23.29
C MET A 115 4.78 0.04 -23.62
N ALA A 116 4.97 -0.84 -22.65
CA ALA A 116 5.72 -2.09 -22.80
C ALA A 116 4.92 -3.25 -23.40
N ARG A 117 3.59 -3.09 -23.61
CA ARG A 117 2.69 -4.12 -24.19
C ARG A 117 2.88 -5.50 -23.55
N SER A 118 2.96 -5.52 -22.22
CA SER A 118 3.27 -6.72 -21.44
C SER A 118 2.37 -6.80 -20.22
N PHE A 119 1.61 -7.90 -20.13
CA PHE A 119 0.79 -8.21 -18.96
C PHE A 119 1.64 -8.75 -17.81
N GLU A 120 2.84 -9.28 -18.08
CA GLU A 120 3.78 -9.75 -17.07
C GLU A 120 4.24 -8.63 -16.12
N ILE A 121 4.33 -7.40 -16.63
CA ILE A 121 4.66 -6.22 -15.82
C ILE A 121 3.55 -5.90 -14.81
N ILE A 122 2.28 -6.12 -15.18
CA ILE A 122 1.14 -5.96 -14.27
C ILE A 122 1.25 -6.97 -13.14
N LEU A 123 1.60 -8.22 -13.48
CA LEU A 123 1.81 -9.29 -12.50
C LEU A 123 2.90 -8.92 -11.48
N MET A 124 4.04 -8.41 -11.96
CA MET A 124 5.14 -7.94 -11.10
C MET A 124 4.74 -6.77 -10.22
N GLY A 125 4.03 -5.77 -10.76
CA GLY A 125 3.54 -4.64 -9.98
C GLY A 125 2.56 -5.07 -8.89
N ARG A 126 1.65 -6.01 -9.18
CA ARG A 126 0.70 -6.55 -8.19
C ARG A 126 1.40 -7.34 -7.10
N PHE A 127 2.44 -8.09 -7.44
CA PHE A 127 3.26 -8.79 -6.46
C PHE A 127 3.98 -7.82 -5.50
N LEU A 128 4.58 -6.75 -6.03
CA LEU A 128 5.24 -5.72 -5.22
C LEU A 128 4.26 -4.98 -4.31
N TYR A 129 3.09 -4.60 -4.84
CA TYR A 129 2.01 -4.04 -4.02
C TYR A 129 1.57 -4.99 -2.91
N GLY A 130 1.51 -6.28 -3.18
CA GLY A 130 1.25 -7.32 -2.18
C GLY A 130 2.29 -7.31 -1.06
N ILE A 131 3.58 -7.33 -1.39
CA ILE A 131 4.68 -7.27 -0.41
C ILE A 131 4.55 -6.04 0.48
N SER A 132 4.33 -4.87 -0.13
CA SER A 132 4.16 -3.63 0.63
C SER A 132 2.93 -3.68 1.54
N ALA A 133 1.81 -4.23 1.08
CA ALA A 133 0.62 -4.37 1.91
C ALA A 133 0.87 -5.26 3.15
N GLY A 134 1.58 -6.38 2.96
CA GLY A 134 1.98 -7.27 4.06
C GLY A 134 2.90 -6.59 5.07
N LEU A 135 3.90 -5.85 4.60
CA LEU A 135 4.79 -5.06 5.46
C LEU A 135 4.02 -4.00 6.25
N CYS A 136 3.19 -3.20 5.57
CA CYS A 136 2.41 -2.15 6.19
C CYS A 136 1.48 -2.68 7.28
N LEU A 137 0.69 -3.74 7.03
CA LEU A 137 -0.25 -4.28 8.02
C LEU A 137 0.43 -4.67 9.35
N ASN A 138 1.59 -5.31 9.26
CA ASN A 138 2.33 -5.80 10.43
C ASN A 138 3.05 -4.69 11.20
N ILE A 139 3.42 -3.59 10.55
CA ILE A 139 4.09 -2.46 11.22
C ILE A 139 3.06 -1.51 11.81
N HIS A 140 1.97 -1.28 11.09
CA HIS A 140 1.00 -0.23 11.37
C HIS A 140 0.26 -0.47 12.68
N GLY A 141 -0.26 -1.69 12.91
CA GLY A 141 -0.96 -2.04 14.16
C GLY A 141 -0.09 -1.84 15.41
N PRO A 142 1.11 -2.44 15.49
CA PRO A 142 2.02 -2.24 16.61
C PRO A 142 2.47 -0.78 16.78
N TYR A 143 2.73 -0.07 15.68
CA TYR A 143 3.13 1.35 15.74
C TYR A 143 2.03 2.22 16.38
N LEU A 144 0.78 2.00 15.97
CA LEU A 144 -0.37 2.70 16.53
C LEU A 144 -0.62 2.35 18.00
N GLY A 145 -0.45 1.08 18.38
CA GLY A 145 -0.61 0.61 19.76
C GLY A 145 0.47 1.12 20.71
N GLU A 146 1.69 1.34 20.23
CA GLU A 146 2.81 1.91 20.99
C GLU A 146 2.64 3.41 21.24
N ILE A 147 2.15 4.13 20.24
CA ILE A 147 1.96 5.58 20.32
C ILE A 147 0.68 5.94 21.06
N SER A 148 -0.33 5.09 21.04
CA SER A 148 -1.61 5.38 21.68
C SER A 148 -1.56 5.18 23.20
N PRO A 149 -2.06 6.15 23.99
CA PRO A 149 -2.18 5.99 25.44
C PRO A 149 -3.11 4.82 25.78
N LYS A 150 -2.85 4.12 26.90
CA LYS A 150 -3.53 2.86 27.28
C LYS A 150 -5.07 2.93 27.20
N LYS A 151 -5.68 4.10 27.45
CA LYS A 151 -7.13 4.33 27.38
C LYS A 151 -7.71 4.44 25.96
N PHE A 152 -6.91 4.78 24.95
CA PHE A 152 -7.37 5.05 23.58
C PHE A 152 -6.81 4.09 22.52
N ARG A 153 -6.10 3.04 22.92
CA ARG A 153 -5.58 2.01 22.00
C ARG A 153 -6.66 1.40 21.10
N GLY A 154 -7.86 1.19 21.63
CA GLY A 154 -9.00 0.69 20.85
C GLY A 154 -9.41 1.65 19.72
N LEU A 155 -9.55 2.94 20.03
CA LEU A 155 -9.92 3.97 19.02
C LEU A 155 -8.89 4.09 17.91
N ALA A 156 -7.61 3.99 18.27
CA ALA A 156 -6.52 4.04 17.30
C ALA A 156 -6.62 2.90 16.28
N THR A 157 -6.80 1.66 16.75
CA THR A 157 -6.98 0.50 15.85
C THR A 157 -8.22 0.66 14.97
N THR A 158 -9.32 1.20 15.50
CA THR A 158 -10.52 1.50 14.70
C THR A 158 -10.25 2.53 13.60
N THR A 159 -9.35 3.49 13.83
CA THR A 159 -9.00 4.49 12.82
C THR A 159 -8.38 3.84 11.59
N ALA A 160 -7.53 2.82 11.78
CA ALA A 160 -6.94 2.04 10.69
C ALA A 160 -8.00 1.35 9.81
N ALA A 161 -9.05 0.80 10.42
CA ALA A 161 -10.19 0.21 9.69
C ALA A 161 -11.01 1.27 8.93
N ILE A 162 -11.21 2.46 9.52
CA ILE A 162 -11.87 3.59 8.85
C ILE A 162 -11.07 3.99 7.60
N PHE A 163 -9.75 4.15 7.72
CA PHE A 163 -8.89 4.48 6.59
C PHE A 163 -8.90 3.41 5.50
N PHE A 164 -8.91 2.13 5.89
CA PHE A 164 -9.05 1.02 4.93
C PHE A 164 -10.36 1.10 4.15
N SER A 165 -11.48 1.31 4.84
CA SER A 165 -12.80 1.48 4.22
C SER A 165 -12.87 2.72 3.34
N LEU A 166 -12.27 3.84 3.77
CA LEU A 166 -12.17 5.07 2.98
C LEU A 166 -11.33 4.85 1.71
N GLY A 167 -10.21 4.13 1.83
CA GLY A 167 -9.37 3.76 0.69
C GLY A 167 -10.12 2.92 -0.33
N LYS A 168 -10.90 1.94 0.14
CA LYS A 168 -11.81 1.18 -0.73
C LYS A 168 -12.79 2.11 -1.44
N ALA A 169 -13.52 2.94 -0.70
CA ALA A 169 -14.49 3.88 -1.27
C ALA A 169 -13.86 4.81 -2.32
N LEU A 170 -12.67 5.36 -2.05
CA LEU A 170 -11.92 6.16 -3.03
C LEU A 170 -11.55 5.36 -4.27
N GLY A 171 -11.11 4.12 -4.11
CA GLY A 171 -10.85 3.21 -5.23
C GLY A 171 -12.10 2.91 -6.05
N GLN A 172 -13.27 2.86 -5.41
CA GLN A 172 -14.56 2.70 -6.09
C GLN A 172 -14.95 3.95 -6.87
N ILE A 173 -14.85 5.12 -6.25
CA ILE A 173 -15.21 6.41 -6.86
C ILE A 173 -14.31 6.70 -8.06
N LEU A 174 -12.99 6.56 -7.89
CA LEU A 174 -12.01 6.83 -8.95
C LEU A 174 -12.04 5.74 -10.04
N GLY A 175 -12.51 4.54 -9.72
CA GLY A 175 -12.71 3.45 -10.67
C GLY A 175 -13.94 3.60 -11.57
N LEU A 176 -14.80 4.60 -11.37
CA LEU A 176 -15.92 4.84 -12.29
C LEU A 176 -15.43 5.11 -13.72
N ARG A 177 -16.18 4.61 -14.70
CA ARG A 177 -15.89 4.76 -16.14
C ARG A 177 -15.84 6.23 -16.58
N ASP A 178 -16.63 7.09 -15.93
CA ASP A 178 -16.70 8.54 -16.18
C ASP A 178 -15.49 9.32 -15.66
N LEU A 179 -14.63 8.70 -14.83
CA LEU A 179 -13.45 9.33 -14.23
C LEU A 179 -12.16 8.77 -14.82
N LEU A 180 -11.61 7.70 -14.21
CA LEU A 180 -10.33 7.10 -14.59
C LEU A 180 -10.49 5.64 -15.03
N GLY A 181 -11.71 5.08 -15.01
CA GLY A 181 -12.03 3.73 -15.45
C GLY A 181 -12.17 3.56 -16.97
N THR A 182 -11.57 4.44 -17.77
CA THR A 182 -11.58 4.37 -19.23
C THR A 182 -10.42 3.48 -19.73
N GLU A 183 -10.58 2.82 -20.89
CA GLU A 183 -9.52 1.98 -21.52
C GLU A 183 -8.18 2.70 -21.72
N ALA A 184 -8.21 4.03 -21.82
CA ALA A 184 -7.00 4.85 -21.93
C ALA A 184 -6.24 4.98 -20.60
N LEU A 185 -6.97 5.08 -19.48
CA LEU A 185 -6.50 5.62 -18.20
C LEU A 185 -6.37 4.56 -17.09
N TRP A 186 -6.80 3.32 -17.31
CA TRP A 186 -6.67 2.26 -16.31
C TRP A 186 -5.23 2.05 -15.77
N PRO A 187 -4.13 2.15 -16.54
CA PRO A 187 -2.79 2.00 -15.96
C PRO A 187 -2.46 3.14 -15.00
N LEU A 188 -2.95 4.35 -15.32
CA LEU A 188 -2.79 5.54 -14.49
C LEU A 188 -3.62 5.44 -13.20
N LEU A 189 -4.82 4.86 -13.28
CA LEU A 189 -5.65 4.55 -12.11
C LEU A 189 -4.93 3.61 -11.12
N LEU A 190 -4.28 2.56 -11.62
CA LEU A 190 -3.48 1.65 -10.77
C LEU A 190 -2.15 2.28 -10.30
N ALA A 191 -1.55 3.17 -11.10
CA ALA A 191 -0.35 3.90 -10.75
C ALA A 191 -0.60 5.07 -9.78
N LEU A 192 -1.85 5.53 -9.64
CA LEU A 192 -2.23 6.65 -8.78
C LEU A 192 -1.83 6.43 -7.31
N CYS A 193 -1.69 5.17 -6.89
CA CYS A 193 -1.18 4.78 -5.58
C CYS A 193 0.25 5.24 -5.30
N GLY A 194 1.06 5.45 -6.34
CA GLY A 194 2.40 6.00 -6.22
C GLY A 194 2.40 7.43 -5.68
N PHE A 195 1.36 8.23 -5.95
CA PHE A 195 1.26 9.61 -5.49
C PHE A 195 1.17 9.74 -3.96
N PRO A 196 0.20 9.11 -3.26
CA PRO A 196 0.16 9.16 -1.80
C PRO A 196 1.37 8.48 -1.15
N ALA A 197 1.97 7.47 -1.78
CA ALA A 197 3.21 6.86 -1.29
C ALA A 197 4.41 7.81 -1.38
N LEU A 198 4.52 8.58 -2.47
CA LEU A 198 5.56 9.60 -2.64
C LEU A 198 5.37 10.77 -1.67
N LEU A 199 4.12 11.21 -1.48
CA LEU A 199 3.79 12.21 -0.46
C LEU A 199 4.15 11.72 0.94
N GLN A 200 3.86 10.45 1.26
CA GLN A 200 4.27 9.85 2.52
C GLN A 200 5.80 9.81 2.66
N LEU A 201 6.52 9.42 1.61
CA LEU A 201 7.99 9.37 1.60
C LEU A 201 8.61 10.74 1.91
N LEU A 202 7.99 11.83 1.44
CA LEU A 202 8.41 13.21 1.72
C LEU A 202 8.07 13.67 3.13
N LEU A 203 6.92 13.24 3.68
CA LEU A 203 6.46 13.62 5.02
C LEU A 203 7.15 12.80 6.14
N LEU A 204 7.47 11.53 5.90
CA LEU A 204 8.02 10.62 6.91
C LEU A 204 9.33 11.09 7.58
N PRO A 205 10.29 11.71 6.87
CA PRO A 205 11.52 12.23 7.46
C PRO A 205 11.25 13.26 8.58
N PHE A 206 10.22 14.09 8.44
CA PHE A 206 9.84 15.13 9.39
C PHE A 206 9.15 14.60 10.65
N PHE A 207 8.75 13.33 10.68
CA PHE A 207 8.11 12.72 11.85
C PHE A 207 9.12 12.04 12.78
N PRO A 208 9.02 12.26 14.11
CA PRO A 208 9.88 11.60 15.09
C PRO A 208 9.72 10.07 15.05
N GLU A 209 10.82 9.35 15.28
CA GLU A 209 10.85 7.89 15.32
C GLU A 209 10.02 7.33 16.49
N SER A 210 9.51 6.10 16.35
CA SER A 210 8.78 5.43 17.44
C SER A 210 9.65 5.40 18.71
N PRO A 211 9.17 5.93 19.84
CA PRO A 211 9.94 6.05 21.08
C PRO A 211 10.29 4.70 21.74
N LEU A 212 9.63 3.59 21.36
CA LEU A 212 9.84 2.27 21.96
C LEU A 212 11.01 1.48 21.35
N TYR A 213 11.44 1.83 20.13
CA TYR A 213 12.65 1.26 19.52
C TYR A 213 13.91 1.64 20.33
N PHE A 214 13.95 2.88 20.82
CA PHE A 214 15.05 3.37 21.66
C PHE A 214 15.14 2.66 23.02
N LEU A 215 13.99 2.31 23.60
CA LEU A 215 13.87 1.72 24.94
C LEU A 215 14.26 0.23 25.00
N ILE A 216 13.87 -0.57 23.99
CA ILE A 216 14.12 -2.02 24.01
C ILE A 216 15.44 -2.39 23.30
N GLN A 217 15.83 -1.65 22.24
CA GLN A 217 16.96 -2.04 21.40
C GLN A 217 18.21 -1.17 21.57
N ARG A 218 18.07 0.10 21.96
CA ARG A 218 19.22 1.00 22.14
C ARG A 218 19.68 1.17 23.58
N LYS A 219 18.95 0.65 24.59
CA LYS A 219 19.26 0.83 26.03
C LYS A 219 19.45 2.29 26.47
N ASP A 220 18.97 3.27 25.69
CA ASP A 220 19.09 4.69 26.03
C ASP A 220 17.79 5.17 26.69
N ALA A 221 17.78 5.14 28.02
CA ALA A 221 16.68 5.65 28.84
C ALA A 221 16.52 7.19 28.73
N ASP A 222 17.56 7.90 28.27
CA ASP A 222 17.59 9.38 28.25
C ASP A 222 16.82 10.01 27.07
N ALA A 223 16.53 9.26 26.01
CA ALA A 223 15.68 9.72 24.91
C ALA A 223 14.19 9.81 25.29
N CYS A 224 13.81 9.32 26.48
CA CYS A 224 12.43 9.30 26.96
C CYS A 224 11.99 10.62 27.64
N ARG A 225 12.92 11.59 27.83
CA ARG A 225 12.68 12.82 28.61
C ARG A 225 12.61 14.13 27.81
N LYS A 226 12.75 14.11 26.48
CA LYS A 226 12.63 15.33 25.65
C LYS A 226 11.39 15.31 24.77
#